data_AF-A0A2A2Y8C1-F1
#
_entry.id   AF-A0A2A2Y8C1-F1
#
_cell.length_a   1.000
_cell.length_b   1.000
_cell.length_c   1.000
_cell.angle_alpha   90.00
_cell.angle_beta   90.00
_cell.angle_gamma   90.00
#
_symmetry.space_group_name_H-M   'P 1'
#
loop_
_entity.id
_entity.type
_entity.pdbx_description
1 polymer ?
#
loop_
_entity_poly.entity_id
_entity_poly.type
_entity_poly.pdbx_seq_one_letter_code
_entity_poly.pdbx_strand_id
1 'polypeptide(L)'
;MRAYLILQGLMIIGIGFAGKMMHSGRNEGFSFLQGGLTLGGALLICGLFAIKNPWHGMIGGGVVALIGFCRTMVNLPNWLEWLGHANPRPAATPLLEMLVVIITGSIAIIVLRKLLAEKTRRMLEEEDS
;
A
#
# COMPACT_ATOMS: atom_id res chain seq x y z
N MET A 1 9.98 -5.51 10.11
CA MET A 1 8.59 -5.13 9.76
C MET A 1 8.26 -3.68 10.12
N ARG A 2 8.52 -3.22 11.36
CA ARG A 2 8.26 -1.82 11.78
C ARG A 2 8.86 -0.74 10.85
N ALA A 3 10.17 -0.78 10.62
CA ALA A 3 10.87 0.20 9.78
C ALA A 3 10.40 0.14 8.32
N TYR A 4 10.01 -1.06 7.86
CA TYR A 4 9.45 -1.26 6.53
C TYR A 4 8.07 -0.60 6.38
N LEU A 5 7.16 -0.79 7.35
CA LEU A 5 5.85 -0.11 7.34
C LEU A 5 5.99 1.41 7.39
N ILE A 6 6.92 1.92 8.21
CA ILE A 6 7.19 3.36 8.31
C ILE A 6 7.74 3.91 7.00
N LEU A 7 8.75 3.25 6.42
CA LEU A 7 9.36 3.66 5.15
C LEU A 7 8.33 3.65 4.00
N GLN A 8 7.53 2.59 3.90
CA GLN A 8 6.49 2.50 2.88
C GLN A 8 5.37 3.51 3.09
N GLY A 9 4.99 3.80 4.34
CA GLY A 9 4.06 4.88 4.67
C GLY A 9 4.56 6.24 4.21
N LEU A 10 5.84 6.54 4.45
CA LEU A 10 6.48 7.77 3.95
C LEU A 10 6.53 7.81 2.42
N MET A 11 6.83 6.70 1.76
CA MET A 11 6.82 6.62 0.29
C MET A 11 5.43 6.91 -0.28
N ILE A 12 4.35 6.37 0.30
CA ILE A 12 2.98 6.63 -0.15
C ILE A 12 2.57 8.09 0.07
N ILE A 13 2.97 8.70 1.19
CA ILE A 13 2.79 10.14 1.40
C ILE A 13 3.53 10.95 0.32
N GLY A 14 4.77 10.58 0.02
CA GLY A 14 5.57 11.19 -1.04
C GLY A 14 4.90 11.08 -2.42
N ILE A 15 4.33 9.92 -2.75
CA ILE A 15 3.56 9.71 -3.97
C ILE A 15 2.32 10.61 -4.00
N GLY A 16 1.61 10.78 -2.88
CA GLY A 16 0.47 11.70 -2.77
C GLY A 16 0.85 13.16 -3.02
N PHE A 17 1.99 13.60 -2.49
CA PHE A 17 2.54 14.94 -2.76
C PHE A 17 2.97 15.09 -4.22
N ALA A 18 3.65 14.10 -4.79
CA ALA A 18 4.04 14.10 -6.19
C ALA A 18 2.80 14.18 -7.10
N GLY A 19 1.75 13.41 -6.81
CA GLY A 19 0.48 13.46 -7.53
C GLY A 19 -0.16 14.84 -7.54
N LYS A 20 -0.16 15.54 -6.40
CA LYS A 20 -0.62 16.92 -6.31
C LYS A 20 0.23 17.91 -7.09
N MET A 21 1.55 17.76 -7.08
CA MET A 21 2.45 18.66 -7.82
C MET A 21 2.35 18.44 -9.34
N MET A 22 2.07 17.20 -9.77
CA MET A 22 1.95 16.85 -11.19
C MET A 22 0.57 17.16 -11.79
N HIS A 23 -0.50 17.15 -10.99
CA HIS A 23 -1.85 17.52 -11.45
C HIS A 23 -2.18 18.97 -11.07
N SER A 24 -2.23 19.85 -12.08
CA SER A 24 -2.64 21.25 -11.90
C SER A 24 -4.16 21.41 -11.68
N GLY A 25 -4.94 20.34 -11.88
CA GLY A 25 -6.38 20.29 -11.61
C GLY A 25 -6.65 20.25 -10.09
N ARG A 26 -7.28 21.31 -9.57
CA ARG A 26 -7.50 21.52 -8.12
C ARG A 26 -8.20 20.35 -7.42
N ASN A 27 -9.07 19.61 -8.11
CA ASN A 27 -9.85 18.51 -7.52
C ASN A 27 -9.12 17.15 -7.58
N GLU A 28 -8.43 16.85 -8.67
CA GLU A 28 -7.74 15.57 -8.87
C GLU A 28 -6.46 15.48 -8.04
N GLY A 29 -5.66 16.56 -8.04
CA GLY A 29 -4.44 16.65 -7.22
C GLY A 29 -4.74 16.59 -5.72
N PHE A 30 -5.87 17.17 -5.28
CA PHE A 30 -6.28 17.09 -3.87
C PHE A 30 -6.76 15.69 -3.48
N SER A 31 -7.50 15.02 -4.36
CA SER A 31 -7.96 13.64 -4.15
C SER A 31 -6.79 12.67 -4.03
N PHE A 32 -5.75 12.84 -4.87
CA PHE A 32 -4.51 12.06 -4.77
C PHE A 32 -3.75 12.32 -3.46
N LEU A 33 -3.61 13.59 -3.06
CA LEU A 33 -2.94 13.93 -1.81
C LEU A 33 -3.69 13.36 -0.60
N GLN A 34 -5.03 13.49 -0.57
CA GLN A 34 -5.86 12.95 0.48
C GLN A 34 -5.70 11.42 0.56
N GLY A 35 -5.76 10.73 -0.58
CA GLY A 35 -5.52 9.27 -0.65
C GLY A 35 -4.15 8.88 -0.10
N GLY A 36 -3.08 9.57 -0.53
CA GLY A 36 -1.72 9.33 -0.06
C GLY A 36 -1.52 9.59 1.44
N LEU A 37 -2.13 10.66 1.96
CA LEU A 37 -2.08 10.97 3.39
C LEU A 37 -2.88 9.98 4.24
N THR A 38 -4.08 9.59 3.80
CA THR A 38 -4.90 8.62 4.53
C THR A 38 -4.21 7.26 4.56
N LEU A 39 -3.76 6.77 3.40
CA LEU A 39 -3.19 5.43 3.31
C LEU A 39 -1.78 5.36 3.89
N GLY A 40 -0.91 6.32 3.54
CA GLY A 40 0.43 6.41 4.09
C GLY A 40 0.42 6.74 5.59
N GLY A 41 -0.48 7.62 6.04
CA GLY A 41 -0.68 7.91 7.46
C GLY A 41 -1.16 6.70 8.26
N ALA A 42 -2.11 5.92 7.72
CA ALA A 42 -2.54 4.68 8.34
C ALA A 42 -1.38 3.68 8.49
N LEU A 43 -0.52 3.53 7.46
CA LEU A 43 0.68 2.68 7.55
C LEU A 43 1.69 3.19 8.59
N LEU A 44 1.89 4.51 8.72
CA LEU A 44 2.73 5.09 9.76
C LEU A 44 2.19 4.77 11.16
N ILE A 45 0.90 4.94 11.37
CA ILE A 45 0.24 4.62 12.65
C ILE A 45 0.39 3.12 12.96
N CYS A 46 0.16 2.23 11.99
CA CYS A 46 0.40 0.79 12.16
C CYS A 46 1.87 0.49 12.49
N GLY A 47 2.81 1.19 11.86
CA GLY A 47 4.24 1.09 12.15
C GLY A 47 4.62 1.56 13.56
N LEU A 48 4.00 2.63 14.06
CA LEU A 48 4.17 3.12 15.43
C LEU A 48 3.58 2.15 16.46
N PHE A 49 2.39 1.61 16.21
CA PHE A 49 1.80 0.60 17.09
C PHE A 49 2.62 -0.70 17.13
N ALA A 50 3.33 -1.03 16.05
CA ALA A 50 4.26 -2.17 16.02
C ALA A 50 5.42 -2.05 17.04
N ILE A 51 5.67 -0.87 17.61
CA ILE A 51 6.66 -0.67 18.69
C ILE A 51 6.16 -1.29 20.00
N LYS A 52 4.88 -1.09 20.34
CA LYS A 52 4.28 -1.64 21.57
C LYS A 52 3.76 -3.05 21.40
N ASN A 53 3.12 -3.34 20.26
CA ASN A 53 2.60 -4.67 19.96
C ASN A 53 2.92 -5.05 18.50
N PRO A 54 3.92 -5.90 18.25
CA PRO A 54 4.38 -6.22 16.90
C PRO A 54 3.31 -6.94 16.06
N TRP A 55 2.43 -7.73 16.70
CA TRP A 55 1.35 -8.44 16.02
C TRP A 55 0.23 -7.49 15.57
N HIS A 56 -0.17 -6.56 16.43
CA HIS A 56 -1.21 -5.58 16.11
C HIS A 56 -0.79 -4.67 14.95
N GLY A 57 0.45 -4.17 14.98
CA GLY A 57 0.98 -3.34 13.90
C GLY A 57 1.15 -4.09 12.58
N MET A 58 1.50 -5.38 12.63
CA MET A 58 1.65 -6.21 11.44
C MET A 58 0.31 -6.54 10.78
N ILE A 59 -0.69 -6.97 11.56
CA ILE A 59 -2.03 -7.29 11.04
C ILE A 59 -2.71 -6.02 10.55
N GLY A 60 -2.67 -4.94 11.34
CA GLY A 60 -3.23 -3.64 10.94
C GLY A 60 -2.60 -3.10 9.65
N GLY A 61 -1.26 -3.13 9.56
CA GLY A 61 -0.55 -2.74 8.34
C GLY A 61 -0.89 -3.61 7.13
N GLY A 62 -1.09 -4.92 7.33
CA GLY A 62 -1.53 -5.84 6.29
C GLY A 62 -2.95 -5.56 5.80
N VAL A 63 -3.90 -5.27 6.68
CA VAL A 63 -5.28 -4.92 6.32
C VAL A 63 -5.31 -3.59 5.56
N VAL A 64 -4.61 -2.57 6.05
CA VAL A 64 -4.51 -1.28 5.36
C VAL A 64 -3.90 -1.43 3.97
N ALA A 65 -2.84 -2.23 3.84
CA ALA A 65 -2.21 -2.53 2.56
C ALA A 65 -3.16 -3.28 1.62
N LEU A 66 -3.92 -4.27 2.10
CA LEU A 66 -4.90 -4.99 1.30
C LEU A 66 -6.00 -4.07 0.77
N ILE A 67 -6.55 -3.20 1.63
CA ILE A 67 -7.56 -2.21 1.24
C ILE A 67 -6.99 -1.26 0.18
N GLY A 68 -5.76 -0.80 0.37
CA GLY A 68 -5.04 0.03 -0.60
C GLY A 68 -4.91 -0.64 -1.95
N PHE A 69 -4.41 -1.87 -1.96
CA PHE A 69 -4.23 -2.67 -3.15
C PHE A 69 -5.56 -2.86 -3.90
N CYS A 70 -6.61 -3.30 -3.21
CA CYS A 70 -7.94 -3.49 -3.80
C CYS A 70 -8.50 -2.19 -4.38
N ARG A 71 -8.36 -1.06 -3.66
CA ARG A 71 -8.86 0.23 -4.11
C ARG A 71 -8.14 0.71 -5.38
N THR A 72 -6.83 0.49 -5.47
CA THR A 72 -6.07 0.83 -6.67
C THR A 72 -6.34 -0.11 -7.83
N MET A 73 -6.55 -1.41 -7.58
CA MET A 73 -6.86 -2.41 -8.62
C MET A 73 -8.17 -2.14 -9.37
N VAL A 74 -9.09 -1.34 -8.80
CA VAL A 74 -10.31 -0.90 -9.52
C VAL A 74 -9.96 -0.10 -10.79
N ASN A 75 -8.78 0.54 -10.84
CA ASN A 75 -8.31 1.31 -12.00
C ASN A 75 -7.53 0.47 -13.02
N LEU A 76 -7.48 -0.86 -12.88
CA LEU A 76 -6.83 -1.78 -13.82
C LEU A 76 -7.22 -1.56 -15.31
N PRO A 77 -8.51 -1.36 -15.69
CA PRO A 77 -8.86 -1.10 -17.09
C PRO A 77 -8.21 0.18 -17.63
N ASN A 78 -8.12 1.24 -16.82
CA ASN A 78 -7.48 2.49 -17.22
C ASN A 78 -5.97 2.33 -17.45
N TRP A 79 -5.32 1.43 -16.70
CA TRP A 79 -3.89 1.13 -16.90
C TRP A 79 -3.66 0.35 -18.19
N LEU A 80 -4.55 -0.60 -18.52
CA LEU A 80 -4.47 -1.37 -19.77
C LEU A 80 -4.67 -0.46 -20.98
N GLU A 81 -5.65 0.45 -20.91
CA GLU A 81 -5.85 1.47 -21.94
C GLU A 81 -4.61 2.37 -22.07
N TRP A 82 -4.04 2.83 -20.95
CA TRP A 82 -2.85 3.68 -20.95
C TRP A 82 -1.62 2.99 -21.56
N LEU A 83 -1.38 1.70 -21.26
CA LEU A 83 -0.29 0.91 -21.82
C LEU A 83 -0.48 0.60 -23.33
N GLY A 84 -1.73 0.56 -23.79
CA GLY A 84 -2.06 0.29 -25.20
C GLY A 84 -1.85 1.48 -26.14
N HIS A 85 -1.61 2.69 -25.63
CA HIS A 85 -1.44 3.90 -26.45
C HIS A 85 0.04 4.27 -26.62
N ALA A 86 0.47 4.49 -27.87
CA ALA A 86 1.85 4.87 -28.21
C ALA A 86 2.27 6.26 -27.66
N ASN A 87 1.33 7.12 -27.27
CA ASN A 87 1.61 8.43 -26.66
C ASN A 87 0.53 8.82 -25.64
N PRO A 88 0.60 8.30 -24.40
CA PRO A 88 -0.44 8.52 -23.41
C PRO A 88 -0.39 9.93 -22.82
N ARG A 89 -1.52 10.65 -22.82
CA ARG A 89 -1.75 11.85 -22.01
C ARG A 89 -2.97 11.62 -21.11
N PRO A 90 -2.92 11.92 -19.79
CA PRO A 90 -1.79 12.36 -18.98
C PRO A 90 -0.94 11.17 -18.48
N ALA A 91 0.38 11.26 -18.62
CA ALA A 91 1.29 10.13 -18.39
C ALA A 91 1.54 9.77 -16.91
N ALA A 92 1.21 10.65 -15.96
CA ALA A 92 1.71 10.53 -14.58
C ALA A 92 0.79 9.74 -13.64
N THR A 93 -0.52 9.87 -13.79
CA THR A 93 -1.55 9.30 -12.91
C THR A 93 -1.49 7.78 -12.80
N PRO A 94 -1.56 7.02 -13.91
CA PRO A 94 -1.53 5.55 -13.85
C PRO A 94 -0.19 5.00 -13.36
N LEU A 95 0.92 5.71 -13.62
CA LEU A 95 2.24 5.33 -13.11
C LEU A 95 2.30 5.45 -11.57
N LEU A 96 1.78 6.54 -11.00
CA LEU A 96 1.72 6.72 -9.55
C LEU A 96 0.80 5.66 -8.91
N GLU A 97 -0.32 5.34 -9.53
CA GLU A 97 -1.23 4.28 -9.04
C GLU A 97 -0.56 2.91 -9.05
N MET A 98 0.14 2.55 -10.14
CA MET A 98 0.91 1.30 -10.20
C MET A 98 1.98 1.23 -9.11
N LEU A 99 2.66 2.34 -8.80
CA LEU A 99 3.61 2.36 -7.67
C LEU A 99 2.92 2.09 -6.33
N VAL A 100 1.74 2.69 -6.09
CA VAL A 100 0.96 2.42 -4.87
C VAL A 100 0.54 0.95 -4.80
N VAL A 101 0.13 0.35 -5.92
CA VAL A 101 -0.23 -1.07 -6.01
C VAL A 101 0.95 -1.96 -5.66
N ILE A 102 2.13 -1.68 -6.21
CA ILE A 102 3.34 -2.46 -5.95
C ILE A 102 3.71 -2.36 -4.46
N ILE A 103 3.66 -1.16 -3.88
CA ILE A 103 3.97 -0.96 -2.46
C ILE A 103 2.96 -1.71 -1.58
N THR A 104 1.67 -1.50 -1.80
CA THR A 104 0.59 -2.12 -0.99
C THR A 104 0.54 -3.63 -1.17
N GLY A 105 0.68 -4.13 -2.39
CA GLY A 105 0.78 -5.56 -2.69
C GLY A 105 2.00 -6.20 -2.03
N SER A 106 3.16 -5.55 -2.06
CA SER A 106 4.37 -6.09 -1.42
C SER A 106 4.22 -6.22 0.11
N ILE A 107 3.62 -5.23 0.77
CA ILE A 107 3.30 -5.30 2.20
C ILE A 107 2.34 -6.45 2.49
N ALA A 108 1.25 -6.56 1.72
CA ALA A 108 0.25 -7.61 1.89
C ALA A 108 0.85 -9.01 1.75
N ILE A 109 1.69 -9.24 0.74
CA ILE A 109 2.37 -10.53 0.52
C ILE A 109 3.31 -10.86 1.70
N ILE A 110 4.09 -9.89 2.19
CA ILE A 110 5.01 -10.15 3.30
C ILE A 110 4.24 -10.48 4.59
N VAL A 111 3.14 -9.77 4.87
CA VAL A 111 2.29 -10.05 6.02
C VAL A 111 1.63 -11.44 5.90
N LEU A 112 1.09 -11.78 4.74
CA LEU A 112 0.51 -13.10 4.47
C LEU A 112 1.53 -14.23 4.69
N ARG A 113 2.76 -14.08 4.18
CA ARG A 113 3.82 -15.07 4.39
C ARG A 113 4.15 -15.27 5.87
N LYS A 114 4.18 -14.20 6.66
CA LYS A 114 4.41 -14.28 8.11
C LYS A 114 3.26 -14.94 8.85
N LEU A 115 2.01 -14.64 8.46
CA LEU A 115 0.84 -15.28 9.04
C LEU A 115 0.78 -16.77 8.71
N LEU A 116 1.12 -17.15 7.48
CA LEU A 116 1.20 -18.56 7.07
C LEU A 116 2.29 -19.30 7.85
N ALA A 117 3.48 -18.72 8.00
CA ALA A 117 4.55 -19.33 8.78
C ALA A 117 4.17 -19.53 10.25
N GLU A 118 3.47 -18.56 10.84
CA GLU A 118 2.94 -18.67 12.20
C GLU A 118 1.88 -19.77 12.32
N LYS A 119 0.95 -19.85 11.36
CA LYS A 119 -0.05 -20.91 11.31
C LYS A 119 0.60 -22.29 11.21
N THR A 120 1.59 -22.45 10.33
CA THR A 120 2.34 -23.70 10.19
C THR A 120 3.06 -24.08 11.48
N ARG A 121 3.69 -23.12 12.16
CA ARG A 121 4.34 -23.38 13.46
C ARG A 121 3.35 -23.93 14.49
N ARG A 122 2.17 -23.32 14.62
CA ARG A 122 1.15 -23.76 15.59
C ARG A 122 0.62 -25.17 15.29
N MET A 123 0.43 -25.50 14.01
CA MET A 123 0.02 -26.84 13.60
C MET A 123 1.04 -27.90 14.01
N LEU A 124 2.34 -27.62 13.87
CA LEU A 124 3.41 -28.54 14.27
C LEU A 124 3.50 -28.69 15.80
N GLU A 125 3.29 -27.61 16.55
CA GLU A 125 3.26 -27.65 18.02
C GLU A 125 2.06 -28.46 18.56
N GLU A 126 0.94 -28.52 17.83
CA GLU A 126 -0.24 -29.33 18.17
C GLU A 126 -0.08 -30.82 17.79
N GLU A 127 0.77 -31.16 16.83
CA GLU A 127 1.06 -32.55 16.43
C GLU A 127 2.07 -33.24 17.37
N ASP A 128 2.93 -32.48 18.04
CA ASP A 128 3.96 -32.98 18.97
C ASP A 128 3.46 -33.14 20.44
N SER A 129 2.20 -32.79 20.73
CA SER A 129 1.58 -32.85 22.07
C SER A 129 0.55 -33.97 22.22
#